data_AF-A0A7Y5STR0-F1
#
_entry.id   AF-A0A7Y5STR0-F1
#
_cell.length_a   1.000
_cell.length_b   1.000
_cell.length_c   1.000
_cell.angle_alpha   90.00
_cell.angle_beta   90.00
_cell.angle_gamma   90.00
#
_symmetry.space_group_name_H-M   'P 1'
#
loop_
_entity.id
_entity.type
_entity.pdbx_description
1 polymer ?
#
loop_
_entity_poly.entity_id
_entity_poly.type
_entity_poly.pdbx_seq_one_letter_code
_entity_poly.pdbx_strand_id
1 'polypeptide(L)'
;MDDRQRQIRERAGLEESRVNVEFVEFLKKWGSTILMVAALGAGSMAGYRWYHQRVAENVAQAFAELELARSGGSPEALAAVAEQFHDVQSVAPLAYLEAADVYLRSVVAGVKPGTTVQPGGVIENPDDVMDEQARATALDRAASFYQRAYEASVTDRTRLMLSIGALHGLAAVAESREQWDVAKAKYEEIAKLTEGTVFTDQARLVQWRLAHLDDLKHLPMLIAEAEMPPLPQPEPVVTPESLGLPPGVKLERMEGPPPGMPGATPSPTPGMTPTAEPQPVPESPAPAEPAPAEPAPAEPAPAEPK
;
A
#
# COMPACT_ATOMS: atom_id res chain seq x y z
N MET A 1 38.53 -55.58 -43.97
CA MET A 1 38.81 -54.27 -43.33
C MET A 1 38.52 -54.34 -41.82
N ASP A 2 38.63 -55.54 -41.21
CA ASP A 2 37.92 -55.87 -39.97
C ASP A 2 38.81 -55.88 -38.71
N ASP A 3 40.13 -56.02 -38.89
CA ASP A 3 41.08 -56.07 -37.77
C ASP A 3 41.29 -54.70 -37.08
N ARG A 4 41.14 -53.59 -37.83
CA ARG A 4 41.21 -52.24 -37.26
C ARG A 4 40.00 -51.95 -36.36
N GLN A 5 38.82 -52.44 -36.70
CA GLN A 5 37.62 -52.23 -35.89
C GLN A 5 37.59 -53.10 -34.63
N ARG A 6 38.16 -54.33 -34.67
CA ARG A 6 38.34 -55.16 -33.47
C ARG A 6 39.37 -54.58 -32.49
N GLN A 7 40.52 -54.11 -32.97
CA GLN A 7 41.51 -53.47 -32.08
C GLN A 7 41.02 -52.16 -31.46
N ILE A 8 40.17 -51.38 -32.16
CA ILE A 8 39.55 -50.19 -31.58
C ILE A 8 38.53 -50.56 -30.50
N ARG A 9 37.75 -51.63 -30.71
CA ARG A 9 36.74 -52.08 -29.75
C ARG A 9 37.36 -52.73 -28.50
N GLU A 10 38.48 -53.45 -28.64
CA GLU A 10 39.23 -54.03 -27.51
C GLU A 10 40.08 -52.99 -26.74
N ARG A 11 40.65 -51.98 -27.42
CA ARG A 11 41.36 -50.88 -26.74
C ARG A 11 40.41 -49.92 -26.02
N ALA A 12 39.23 -49.64 -26.59
CA ALA A 12 38.21 -48.80 -25.96
C ALA A 12 37.71 -49.40 -24.62
N GLY A 13 37.47 -50.72 -24.57
CA GLY A 13 37.04 -51.40 -23.34
C GLY A 13 38.15 -51.51 -22.27
N LEU A 14 39.42 -51.57 -22.68
CA LEU A 14 40.55 -51.58 -21.75
C LEU A 14 40.80 -50.20 -21.14
N GLU A 15 40.70 -49.13 -21.92
CA GLU A 15 40.80 -47.76 -21.39
C GLU A 15 39.60 -47.41 -20.49
N GLU A 16 38.36 -47.78 -20.85
CA GLU A 16 37.19 -47.62 -19.97
C GLU A 16 37.33 -48.41 -18.66
N SER A 17 37.86 -49.63 -18.70
CA SER A 17 38.08 -50.42 -17.49
C SER A 17 39.14 -49.80 -16.57
N ARG A 18 40.19 -49.20 -17.15
CA ARG A 18 41.26 -48.51 -16.40
C ARG A 18 40.75 -47.22 -15.76
N VAL A 19 39.98 -46.43 -16.50
CA VAL A 19 39.30 -45.22 -16.00
C VAL A 19 38.37 -45.57 -14.83
N ASN A 20 37.67 -46.70 -14.91
CA ASN A 20 36.77 -47.13 -13.83
C ASN A 20 37.53 -47.59 -12.57
N VAL A 21 38.66 -48.28 -12.72
CA VAL A 21 39.52 -48.67 -11.57
C VAL A 21 40.15 -47.43 -10.92
N GLU A 22 40.66 -46.48 -11.69
CA GLU A 22 41.21 -45.21 -11.19
C GLU A 22 40.16 -44.38 -10.45
N PHE A 23 38.91 -44.36 -10.95
CA PHE A 23 37.79 -43.71 -10.26
C PHE A 23 37.43 -44.38 -8.94
N VAL A 24 37.44 -45.72 -8.88
CA VAL A 24 37.17 -46.49 -7.66
C VAL A 24 38.28 -46.29 -6.63
N GLU A 25 39.55 -46.26 -7.03
CA GLU A 25 40.68 -45.96 -6.13
C GLU A 25 40.63 -44.51 -5.63
N PHE A 26 40.26 -43.56 -6.50
CA PHE A 26 40.03 -42.17 -6.13
C PHE A 26 38.92 -42.04 -5.09
N LEU A 27 37.76 -42.69 -5.30
CA LEU A 27 36.66 -42.71 -4.33
C LEU A 27 37.03 -43.42 -3.02
N LYS A 28 37.84 -44.48 -3.05
CA LYS A 28 38.32 -45.10 -1.80
C LYS A 28 39.27 -44.18 -1.03
N LYS A 29 40.11 -43.43 -1.73
CA LYS A 29 41.10 -42.52 -1.11
C LYS A 29 40.47 -41.21 -0.61
N TRP A 30 39.54 -40.64 -1.38
CA TRP A 30 38.98 -39.31 -1.13
C TRP A 30 37.48 -39.28 -0.92
N GLY A 31 36.75 -40.36 -1.18
CA GLY A 31 35.28 -40.38 -1.17
C GLY A 31 34.69 -40.02 0.19
N SER A 32 35.28 -40.46 1.31
CA SER A 32 34.82 -40.02 2.63
C SER A 32 34.98 -38.50 2.83
N THR A 33 36.11 -37.93 2.42
CA THR A 33 36.38 -36.49 2.51
C THR A 33 35.47 -35.69 1.57
N ILE A 34 35.28 -36.14 0.32
CA ILE A 34 34.41 -35.49 -0.66
C ILE A 34 32.94 -35.56 -0.20
N LEU A 35 32.49 -36.70 0.34
CA LEU A 35 31.14 -36.84 0.90
C LEU A 35 30.95 -35.94 2.11
N MET A 36 31.95 -35.81 3.00
CA MET A 36 31.90 -34.86 4.12
C MET A 36 31.78 -33.42 3.62
N VAL A 37 32.58 -33.01 2.64
CA VAL A 37 32.50 -31.65 2.06
C VAL A 37 31.15 -31.43 1.36
N ALA A 38 30.66 -32.41 0.61
CA ALA A 38 29.35 -32.34 -0.06
C ALA A 38 28.20 -32.26 0.93
N ALA A 39 28.23 -33.07 2.01
CA ALA A 39 27.23 -33.04 3.07
C ALA A 39 27.25 -31.70 3.82
N LEU A 40 28.44 -31.15 4.09
CA LEU A 40 28.60 -29.86 4.74
C LEU A 40 28.08 -28.73 3.83
N GLY A 41 28.39 -28.77 2.53
CA GLY A 41 27.86 -27.84 1.54
C GLY A 41 26.34 -27.90 1.40
N ALA A 42 25.77 -29.11 1.30
CA ALA A 42 24.33 -29.32 1.24
C ALA A 42 23.62 -28.85 2.54
N GLY A 43 24.20 -29.15 3.70
CA GLY A 43 23.72 -28.72 5.00
C GLY A 43 23.74 -27.19 5.16
N SER A 44 24.83 -26.53 4.77
CA SER A 44 24.93 -25.06 4.77
C SER A 44 23.90 -24.42 3.83
N MET A 45 23.70 -24.97 2.63
CA MET A 45 22.71 -24.46 1.69
C MET A 45 21.28 -24.66 2.20
N ALA A 46 20.96 -25.83 2.75
CA ALA A 46 19.64 -26.12 3.32
C ALA A 46 19.35 -25.21 4.52
N GLY A 47 20.32 -25.04 5.43
CA GLY A 47 20.21 -24.13 6.57
C GLY A 47 20.01 -22.68 6.16
N TYR A 48 20.74 -22.20 5.15
CA TYR A 48 20.55 -20.87 4.58
C TYR A 48 19.15 -20.69 4.00
N ARG A 49 18.67 -21.64 3.18
CA ARG A 49 17.32 -21.57 2.60
C ARG A 49 16.24 -21.59 3.67
N TRP A 50 16.36 -22.45 4.68
CA TRP A 50 15.41 -22.53 5.79
C TRP A 50 15.38 -21.23 6.61
N TYR A 51 16.55 -20.65 6.92
CA TYR A 51 16.64 -19.38 7.63
C TYR A 51 15.97 -18.24 6.85
N HIS A 52 16.27 -18.11 5.56
CA HIS A 52 15.65 -17.08 4.72
C HIS A 52 14.14 -17.29 4.54
N GLN A 53 13.69 -18.54 4.43
CA GLN A 53 12.26 -18.86 4.41
C GLN A 53 11.58 -18.44 5.71
N ARG A 54 12.19 -18.73 6.87
CA ARG A 54 11.65 -18.34 8.18
C ARG A 54 11.57 -16.83 8.38
N VAL A 55 12.61 -16.10 7.96
CA VAL A 55 12.59 -14.63 8.01
C VAL A 55 11.51 -14.07 7.08
N ALA A 56 11.38 -14.61 5.87
CA ALA A 56 10.36 -14.20 4.92
C ALA A 56 8.93 -14.49 5.42
N GLU A 57 8.72 -15.67 6.03
CA GLU A 57 7.45 -16.05 6.67
C GLU A 57 7.09 -15.10 7.81
N ASN A 58 8.05 -14.75 8.68
CA ASN A 58 7.81 -13.82 9.78
C ASN A 58 7.44 -12.42 9.29
N VAL A 59 8.15 -11.91 8.27
CA VAL A 59 7.82 -10.62 7.65
C VAL A 59 6.43 -10.66 7.00
N ALA A 60 6.10 -11.74 6.28
CA ALA A 60 4.80 -11.90 5.65
C ALA A 60 3.66 -11.93 6.68
N GLN A 61 3.85 -12.66 7.79
CA GLN A 61 2.90 -12.70 8.90
C GLN A 61 2.70 -11.32 9.53
N ALA A 62 3.79 -10.60 9.80
CA ALA A 62 3.72 -9.26 10.40
C ALA A 62 2.92 -8.27 9.55
N PHE A 63 3.11 -8.28 8.23
CA PHE A 63 2.32 -7.45 7.32
C PHE A 63 0.87 -7.93 7.16
N ALA A 64 0.61 -9.24 7.24
CA ALA A 64 -0.75 -9.78 7.23
C ALA A 64 -1.55 -9.34 8.47
N GLU A 65 -0.93 -9.37 9.66
CA GLU A 65 -1.55 -8.91 10.90
C GLU A 65 -1.74 -7.38 10.91
N LEU A 66 -0.81 -6.62 10.33
CA LEU A 66 -0.97 -5.18 10.12
C LEU A 66 -2.17 -4.86 9.23
N GLU A 67 -2.32 -5.54 8.10
CA GLU A 67 -3.45 -5.31 7.19
C GLU A 67 -4.79 -5.70 7.85
N LEU A 68 -4.79 -6.78 8.65
CA LEU A 68 -5.96 -7.16 9.43
C LEU A 68 -6.33 -6.07 10.44
N ALA A 69 -5.35 -5.53 11.18
CA ALA A 69 -5.58 -4.43 12.12
C ALA A 69 -6.06 -3.15 11.41
N ARG A 70 -5.51 -2.84 10.23
CA ARG A 70 -5.92 -1.71 9.39
C ARG A 70 -7.39 -1.83 8.98
N SER A 71 -7.83 -3.03 8.58
CA SER A 71 -9.22 -3.27 8.19
C SER A 71 -10.21 -3.08 9.36
N GLY A 72 -9.77 -3.36 10.59
CA GLY A 72 -10.55 -3.14 11.81
C GLY A 72 -10.65 -1.67 12.22
N GLY A 73 -9.73 -0.81 11.74
CA GLY A 73 -9.74 0.63 11.98
C GLY A 73 -9.51 1.06 13.44
N SER A 74 -9.15 0.14 14.35
CA SER A 74 -8.90 0.48 15.75
C SER A 74 -7.43 0.84 15.98
N PRO A 75 -7.14 2.02 16.55
CA PRO A 75 -5.77 2.42 16.86
C PRO A 75 -5.05 1.44 17.79
N GLU A 76 -5.78 0.81 18.71
CA GLU A 76 -5.25 -0.11 19.70
C GLU A 76 -4.81 -1.44 19.07
N ALA A 77 -5.52 -1.93 18.06
CA ALA A 77 -5.10 -3.13 17.33
C ALA A 77 -3.82 -2.86 16.55
N LEU A 78 -3.72 -1.70 15.89
CA LEU A 78 -2.49 -1.27 15.22
C LEU A 78 -1.32 -1.16 16.20
N ALA A 79 -1.55 -0.55 17.36
CA ALA A 79 -0.54 -0.46 18.41
C ALA A 79 -0.11 -1.86 18.92
N ALA A 80 -1.05 -2.79 19.09
CA ALA A 80 -0.73 -4.16 19.51
C ALA A 80 0.15 -4.89 18.48
N VAL A 81 -0.15 -4.75 17.18
CA VAL A 81 0.70 -5.29 16.10
C VAL A 81 2.10 -4.68 16.15
N ALA A 82 2.21 -3.38 16.43
CA ALA A 82 3.49 -2.70 16.54
C ALA A 82 4.36 -3.24 17.68
N GLU A 83 3.78 -3.59 18.83
CA GLU A 83 4.50 -4.20 19.95
C GLU A 83 4.92 -5.64 19.63
N GLN A 84 4.01 -6.41 19.02
CA GLN A 84 4.24 -7.81 18.69
C GLN A 84 5.36 -7.98 17.66
N PHE A 85 5.46 -7.07 16.69
CA PHE A 85 6.43 -7.12 15.59
C PHE A 85 7.41 -5.94 15.62
N HIS A 86 7.81 -5.49 16.81
CA HIS A 86 8.70 -4.34 17.00
C HIS A 86 10.07 -4.48 16.33
N ASP A 87 10.55 -5.71 16.12
CA ASP A 87 11.83 -6.04 15.50
C ASP A 87 11.71 -6.38 13.99
N VAL A 88 10.49 -6.45 13.46
CA VAL A 88 10.24 -6.88 12.08
C VAL A 88 10.18 -5.67 11.14
N GLN A 89 11.30 -5.40 10.47
CA GLN A 89 11.41 -4.40 9.41
C GLN A 89 10.79 -3.05 9.82
N SER A 90 9.88 -2.51 9.00
CA SER A 90 9.19 -1.24 9.23
C SER A 90 7.77 -1.39 9.79
N VAL A 91 7.37 -2.59 10.21
CA VAL A 91 5.97 -2.86 10.63
C VAL A 91 5.58 -2.00 11.82
N ALA A 92 6.41 -1.95 12.86
CA ALA A 92 6.11 -1.15 14.05
C ALA A 92 6.01 0.37 13.79
N PRO A 93 6.99 1.04 13.15
CA PRO A 93 6.84 2.47 12.86
C PRO A 93 5.64 2.76 11.92
N LEU A 94 5.34 1.88 10.96
CA LEU A 94 4.14 2.01 10.12
C LEU A 94 2.84 1.90 10.94
N ALA A 95 2.75 0.87 11.79
CA ALA A 95 1.58 0.64 12.64
C ALA A 95 1.33 1.79 13.62
N TYR A 96 2.40 2.34 14.23
CA TYR A 96 2.28 3.54 15.07
C TYR A 96 1.85 4.77 14.28
N LEU A 97 2.37 4.99 13.07
CA LEU A 97 1.93 6.09 12.19
C LEU A 97 0.43 5.98 11.91
N GLU A 98 -0.03 4.81 11.50
CA GLU A 98 -1.44 4.61 11.16
C GLU A 98 -2.36 4.73 12.38
N ALA A 99 -1.94 4.22 13.54
CA ALA A 99 -2.67 4.38 14.79
C ALA A 99 -2.84 5.87 15.15
N ALA A 100 -1.76 6.65 14.99
CA ALA A 100 -1.78 8.08 15.21
C ALA A 100 -2.70 8.82 14.21
N ASP A 101 -2.65 8.45 12.93
CA ASP A 101 -3.48 9.01 11.87
C ASP A 101 -4.97 8.74 12.09
N VAL A 102 -5.34 7.58 12.65
CA VAL A 102 -6.74 7.31 13.03
C VAL A 102 -7.19 8.30 14.10
N TYR A 103 -6.42 8.49 15.18
CA TYR A 103 -6.76 9.45 16.22
C TYR A 103 -6.83 10.89 15.72
N LEU A 104 -5.88 11.31 14.88
CA LEU A 104 -5.86 12.67 14.33
C LEU A 104 -7.05 12.90 13.39
N ARG A 105 -7.39 11.94 12.53
CA ARG A 105 -8.58 12.02 11.67
C ARG A 105 -9.87 12.09 12.49
N SER A 106 -9.96 11.32 13.58
CA SER A 106 -11.08 11.38 14.53
C SER A 106 -11.25 12.77 15.15
N VAL A 107 -10.14 13.43 15.53
CA VAL A 107 -10.17 14.80 16.05
C VAL A 107 -10.66 15.79 14.99
N VAL A 108 -10.18 15.68 13.75
CA VAL A 108 -10.62 16.55 12.64
C VAL A 108 -12.10 16.32 12.32
N ALA A 109 -12.57 15.08 12.37
CA ALA A 109 -13.97 14.72 12.12
C ALA A 109 -14.89 15.02 13.31
N GLY A 110 -14.35 15.29 14.51
CA GLY A 110 -15.13 15.52 15.72
C GLY A 110 -15.84 14.28 16.25
N VAL A 111 -15.35 13.08 15.93
CA VAL A 111 -15.96 11.79 16.32
C VAL A 111 -14.93 10.82 16.88
N LYS A 112 -15.37 9.89 17.72
CA LYS A 112 -14.50 8.85 18.29
C LYS A 112 -13.89 7.94 17.20
N PRO A 113 -12.69 7.36 17.42
CA PRO A 113 -12.11 6.36 16.53
C PRO A 113 -13.06 5.19 16.27
N GLY A 114 -13.16 4.78 14.99
CA GLY A 114 -14.03 3.68 14.55
C GLY A 114 -15.47 4.07 14.24
N THR A 115 -15.89 5.30 14.53
CA THR A 115 -17.23 5.79 14.16
C THR A 115 -17.35 5.97 12.65
N THR A 116 -18.41 5.43 12.07
CA THR A 116 -18.72 5.62 10.65
C THR A 116 -19.54 6.89 10.46
N VAL A 117 -19.01 7.83 9.68
CA VAL A 117 -19.71 9.06 9.30
C VAL A 117 -20.26 8.87 7.88
N GLN A 118 -21.57 8.99 7.73
CA GLN A 118 -22.25 8.83 6.45
C GLN A 118 -22.07 10.11 5.59
N PRO A 119 -22.30 10.03 4.26
CA PRO A 119 -22.34 11.22 3.40
C PRO A 119 -23.30 12.27 3.97
N GLY A 120 -22.84 13.53 4.06
CA GLY A 120 -23.60 14.61 4.70
C GLY A 120 -23.31 14.79 6.20
N GLY A 121 -22.38 14.03 6.77
CA GLY A 121 -21.96 14.23 8.17
C GLY A 121 -22.90 13.60 9.20
N VAL A 122 -23.77 12.69 8.79
CA VAL A 122 -24.70 12.00 9.70
C VAL A 122 -23.95 10.95 10.51
N ILE A 123 -24.14 11.00 11.83
CA ILE A 123 -23.57 10.08 12.81
C ILE A 123 -24.72 9.25 13.39
N GLU A 124 -24.60 7.92 13.36
CA GLU A 124 -25.66 7.02 13.82
C GLU A 124 -25.90 7.12 15.32
N ASN A 125 -24.81 7.24 16.09
CA ASN A 125 -24.86 7.35 17.54
C ASN A 125 -24.36 8.74 17.99
N PRO A 126 -25.23 9.58 18.58
CA PRO A 126 -24.82 10.88 19.12
C PRO A 126 -23.71 10.79 20.18
N ASP A 127 -23.62 9.68 20.92
CA ASP A 127 -22.57 9.47 21.92
C ASP A 127 -21.17 9.32 21.31
N ASP A 128 -21.08 9.14 19.99
CA ASP A 128 -19.80 9.05 19.26
C ASP A 128 -19.20 10.41 18.95
N VAL A 129 -19.96 11.50 19.12
CA VAL A 129 -19.45 12.86 19.00
C VAL A 129 -18.41 13.10 20.11
N MET A 130 -17.30 13.70 19.72
CA MET A 130 -16.17 13.96 20.62
C MET A 130 -16.38 15.26 21.38
N ASP A 131 -16.32 15.20 22.71
CA ASP A 131 -16.23 16.40 23.56
C ASP A 131 -14.77 16.90 23.67
N GLU A 132 -14.55 18.04 24.31
CA GLU A 132 -13.21 18.63 24.41
C GLU A 132 -12.23 17.74 25.18
N GLN A 133 -12.71 16.98 26.17
CA GLN A 133 -11.86 16.08 26.95
C GLN A 133 -11.43 14.86 26.13
N ALA A 134 -12.36 14.27 25.38
CA ALA A 134 -12.08 13.19 24.45
C ALA A 134 -11.15 13.66 23.31
N ARG A 135 -11.32 14.90 22.84
CA ARG A 135 -10.43 15.54 21.87
C ARG A 135 -9.02 15.70 22.39
N ALA A 136 -8.85 16.24 23.59
CA ALA A 136 -7.54 16.35 24.23
C ALA A 136 -6.87 14.98 24.40
N THR A 137 -7.63 13.98 24.87
CA THR A 137 -7.14 12.60 25.03
C THR A 137 -6.73 11.98 23.70
N ALA A 138 -7.51 12.18 22.63
CA ALA A 138 -7.19 11.68 21.30
C ALA A 138 -5.91 12.33 20.74
N LEU A 139 -5.72 13.65 20.95
CA LEU A 139 -4.49 14.34 20.57
C LEU A 139 -3.28 13.84 21.38
N ASP A 140 -3.44 13.54 22.66
CA ASP A 140 -2.37 12.94 23.48
C ASP A 140 -1.97 11.56 22.97
N ARG A 141 -2.96 10.73 22.59
CA ARG A 141 -2.72 9.41 21.99
C ARG A 141 -2.04 9.52 20.63
N ALA A 142 -2.51 10.41 19.75
CA ALA A 142 -1.90 10.67 18.45
C ALA A 142 -0.44 11.11 18.60
N ALA A 143 -0.17 12.08 19.48
CA ALA A 143 1.20 12.55 19.74
C ALA A 143 2.11 11.42 20.23
N SER A 144 1.62 10.60 21.16
CA SER A 144 2.37 9.44 21.67
C SER A 144 2.74 8.47 20.55
N PHE A 145 1.80 8.07 19.70
CA PHE A 145 2.08 7.14 18.62
C PHE A 145 2.97 7.73 17.52
N TYR A 146 2.78 8.99 17.12
CA TYR A 146 3.73 9.64 16.20
C TYR A 146 5.14 9.70 16.79
N GLN A 147 5.28 10.02 18.09
CA GLN A 147 6.59 10.05 18.74
C GLN A 147 7.26 8.67 18.73
N ARG A 148 6.51 7.59 18.99
CA ARG A 148 7.01 6.22 18.91
C ARG A 148 7.42 5.82 17.49
N ALA A 149 6.65 6.22 16.49
CA ALA A 149 7.01 6.00 15.08
C ALA A 149 8.31 6.74 14.70
N TYR A 150 8.47 7.97 15.18
CA TYR A 150 9.68 8.75 14.97
C TYR A 150 10.90 8.07 15.61
N GLU A 151 10.80 7.69 16.89
CA GLU A 151 11.88 7.01 17.63
C GLU A 151 12.27 5.67 16.98
N ALA A 152 11.30 4.91 16.46
CA ALA A 152 11.52 3.63 15.80
C ALA A 152 12.09 3.75 14.36
N SER A 153 12.15 4.96 13.79
CA SER A 153 12.57 5.18 12.40
C SER A 153 13.79 6.10 12.26
N VAL A 154 14.01 7.04 13.17
CA VAL A 154 15.00 8.13 13.02
C VAL A 154 16.44 7.63 12.86
N THR A 155 16.77 6.47 13.43
CA THR A 155 18.12 5.90 13.41
C THR A 155 18.47 5.17 12.12
N ASP A 156 17.47 4.83 11.30
CA ASP A 156 17.64 4.07 10.06
C ASP A 156 17.31 4.95 8.84
N ARG A 157 18.34 5.25 8.05
CA ARG A 157 18.19 6.07 6.84
C ARG A 157 17.22 5.47 5.81
N THR A 158 17.05 4.14 5.80
CA THR A 158 16.09 3.48 4.91
C THR A 158 14.63 3.76 5.31
N ARG A 159 14.41 4.21 6.55
CA ARG A 159 13.10 4.54 7.14
C ARG A 159 12.87 6.05 7.26
N LEU A 160 13.73 6.87 6.64
CA LEU A 160 13.67 8.33 6.75
C LEU A 160 12.29 8.90 6.38
N MET A 161 11.58 8.31 5.41
CA MET A 161 10.22 8.72 5.07
C MET A 161 9.23 8.54 6.23
N LEU A 162 9.37 7.48 7.03
CA LEU A 162 8.53 7.25 8.21
C LEU A 162 8.82 8.29 9.29
N SER A 163 10.09 8.67 9.48
CA SER A 163 10.47 9.75 10.41
C SER A 163 9.90 11.10 9.98
N ILE A 164 9.96 11.40 8.67
CA ILE A 164 9.36 12.62 8.10
C ILE A 164 7.84 12.62 8.31
N GLY A 165 7.17 11.50 8.02
CA GLY A 165 5.72 11.35 8.27
C GLY A 165 5.34 11.54 9.73
N ALA A 166 6.12 10.97 10.65
CA ALA A 166 5.90 11.11 12.08
C ALA A 166 6.05 12.56 12.55
N LEU A 167 7.06 13.29 12.05
CA LEU A 167 7.24 14.71 12.37
C LEU A 167 6.11 15.58 11.79
N HIS A 168 5.61 15.28 10.60
CA HIS A 168 4.41 15.96 10.07
C HIS A 168 3.20 15.73 10.97
N GLY A 169 2.99 14.51 11.44
CA GLY A 169 1.93 14.18 12.41
C GLY A 169 2.07 14.94 13.73
N LEU A 170 3.28 14.99 14.30
CA LEU A 170 3.57 15.77 15.51
C LEU A 170 3.32 17.27 15.31
N ALA A 171 3.69 17.81 14.15
CA ALA A 171 3.40 19.19 13.79
C ALA A 171 1.89 19.44 13.70
N ALA A 172 1.13 18.53 13.06
CA ALA A 172 -0.33 18.63 12.94
C ALA A 172 -1.05 18.53 14.29
N VAL A 173 -0.56 17.69 15.22
CA VAL A 173 -1.07 17.64 16.60
C VAL A 173 -0.80 18.97 17.32
N ALA A 174 0.40 19.54 17.16
CA ALA A 174 0.72 20.85 17.72
C ALA A 174 -0.15 21.97 17.12
N GLU A 175 -0.38 21.98 15.81
CA GLU A 175 -1.33 22.89 15.14
C GLU A 175 -2.74 22.75 15.72
N SER A 176 -3.21 21.50 15.91
CA SER A 176 -4.53 21.22 16.49
C SER A 176 -4.66 21.70 17.94
N ARG A 177 -3.55 21.83 18.66
CA ARG A 177 -3.49 22.39 20.02
C ARG A 177 -3.19 23.88 20.05
N GLU A 178 -3.11 24.53 18.90
CA GLU A 178 -2.70 25.94 18.76
C GLU A 178 -1.29 26.22 19.35
N GLN A 179 -0.44 25.19 19.41
CA GLN A 179 0.94 25.25 19.88
C GLN A 179 1.88 25.60 18.72
N TRP A 180 1.72 26.81 18.17
CA TRP A 180 2.37 27.23 16.92
C TRP A 180 3.89 27.16 16.96
N ASP A 181 4.52 27.50 18.09
CA ASP A 181 5.98 27.41 18.26
C ASP A 181 6.46 25.96 18.21
N VAL A 182 5.69 25.03 18.76
CA VAL A 182 6.00 23.59 18.74
C VAL A 182 5.83 23.05 17.32
N ALA A 183 4.76 23.42 16.61
CA ALA A 183 4.54 23.04 15.22
C ALA A 183 5.69 23.54 14.33
N LYS A 184 6.08 24.81 14.49
CA LYS A 184 7.22 25.41 13.79
C LYS A 184 8.50 24.63 14.01
N ALA A 185 8.83 24.29 15.26
CA ALA A 185 10.03 23.53 15.58
C ALA A 185 10.06 22.16 14.88
N LYS A 186 8.91 21.48 14.79
CA LYS A 186 8.78 20.19 14.07
C LYS A 186 8.98 20.35 12.56
N TYR A 187 8.43 21.39 11.96
CA TYR A 187 8.69 21.69 10.55
C TYR A 187 10.17 22.01 10.28
N GLU A 188 10.81 22.81 11.13
CA GLU A 188 12.25 23.08 11.00
C GLU A 188 13.11 21.82 11.13
N GLU A 189 12.70 20.87 11.97
CA GLU A 189 13.33 19.55 12.09
C GLU A 189 13.23 18.75 10.79
N ILE A 190 12.06 18.74 10.14
CA ILE A 190 11.88 18.09 8.83
C ILE A 190 12.73 18.76 7.75
N ALA A 191 12.80 20.10 7.74
CA ALA A 191 13.62 20.83 6.76
C ALA A 191 15.10 20.43 6.87
N LYS A 192 15.62 20.26 8.09
CA LYS A 192 17.00 19.77 8.32
C LYS A 192 17.18 18.31 7.90
N LEU A 193 16.21 17.45 8.21
CA LEU A 193 16.25 16.01 7.85
C LEU A 193 16.21 15.77 6.34
N THR A 194 15.58 16.67 5.59
CA THR A 194 15.40 16.53 4.14
C THR A 194 16.49 17.23 3.32
N GLU A 195 17.30 18.09 3.95
CA GLU A 195 18.39 18.82 3.29
C GLU A 195 19.41 17.87 2.63
N GLY A 196 19.70 18.08 1.34
CA GLY A 196 20.65 17.26 0.59
C GLY A 196 20.21 15.81 0.33
N THR A 197 18.96 15.46 0.64
CA THR A 197 18.39 14.13 0.36
C THR A 197 17.55 14.14 -0.93
N VAL A 198 17.05 12.97 -1.32
CA VAL A 198 16.10 12.82 -2.44
C VAL A 198 14.71 13.41 -2.12
N PHE A 199 14.41 13.75 -0.86
CA PHE A 199 13.10 14.21 -0.40
C PHE A 199 12.90 15.72 -0.55
N THR A 200 13.35 16.29 -1.66
CA THR A 200 13.30 17.74 -1.92
C THR A 200 11.87 18.30 -1.97
N ASP A 201 10.89 17.51 -2.38
CA ASP A 201 9.48 17.93 -2.37
C ASP A 201 8.93 18.08 -0.95
N GLN A 202 9.37 17.23 -0.01
CA GLN A 202 9.03 17.36 1.41
C GLN A 202 9.64 18.64 1.98
N ALA A 203 10.90 18.93 1.66
CA ALA A 203 11.53 20.20 2.04
C ALA A 203 10.74 21.41 1.51
N ARG A 204 10.28 21.38 0.24
CA ARG A 204 9.47 22.45 -0.35
C ARG A 204 8.13 22.62 0.36
N LEU A 205 7.42 21.52 0.64
CA LEU A 205 6.15 21.53 1.37
C LEU A 205 6.30 22.16 2.76
N VAL A 206 7.36 21.77 3.48
CA VAL A 206 7.65 22.26 4.83
C VAL A 206 8.00 23.75 4.82
N GLN A 207 8.78 24.21 3.85
CA GLN A 207 9.07 25.65 3.69
C GLN A 207 7.80 26.45 3.39
N TRP A 208 6.91 25.90 2.54
CA TRP A 208 5.61 26.51 2.29
C TRP A 208 4.77 26.58 3.58
N ARG A 209 4.69 25.48 4.34
CA ARG A 209 3.97 25.46 5.64
C ARG A 209 4.53 26.46 6.64
N LEU A 210 5.85 26.56 6.78
CA LEU A 210 6.50 27.53 7.67
C LEU A 210 6.17 28.98 7.30
N ALA A 211 6.12 29.29 6.00
CA ALA A 211 5.80 30.63 5.52
C ALA A 211 4.32 31.04 5.75
N HIS A 212 3.42 30.05 5.82
CA HIS A 212 1.97 30.27 5.95
C HIS A 212 1.42 29.76 7.30
N LEU A 213 2.29 29.50 8.28
CA LEU A 213 1.87 28.96 9.58
C LEU A 213 0.97 29.94 10.34
N ASP A 214 1.21 31.25 10.18
CA ASP A 214 0.36 32.29 10.77
C ASP A 214 -1.03 32.37 10.12
N ASP A 215 -1.17 32.01 8.84
CA ASP A 215 -2.46 32.00 8.16
C ASP A 215 -3.41 30.95 8.75
N LEU A 216 -2.87 29.85 9.27
CA LEU A 216 -3.66 28.77 9.90
C LEU A 216 -4.40 29.24 11.15
N LYS A 217 -3.94 30.31 11.82
CA LYS A 217 -4.60 30.90 12.98
C LYS A 217 -5.95 31.56 12.66
N HIS A 218 -6.20 31.82 11.38
CA HIS A 218 -7.35 32.58 10.91
C HIS A 218 -8.25 31.78 9.97
N LEU A 219 -8.12 30.45 9.94
CA LEU A 219 -8.95 29.60 9.11
C LEU A 219 -10.42 29.71 9.52
N PRO A 220 -11.35 29.97 8.57
CA PRO A 220 -12.76 30.00 8.86
C PRO A 220 -13.25 28.60 9.23
N MET A 221 -14.10 28.51 10.26
CA MET A 221 -14.77 27.25 10.60
C MET A 221 -15.77 26.87 9.51
N LEU A 222 -15.93 25.57 9.27
CA LEU A 222 -17.01 25.06 8.43
C LEU A 222 -18.35 25.39 9.11
N ILE A 223 -19.24 26.07 8.37
CA ILE A 223 -20.59 26.39 8.83
C ILE A 223 -21.47 25.13 8.81
N ALA A 224 -22.43 25.05 9.73
CA ALA A 224 -23.39 23.96 9.75
C ALA A 224 -24.25 23.97 8.47
N GLU A 225 -24.73 22.81 8.03
CA GLU A 225 -25.59 22.71 6.85
C GLU A 225 -26.86 23.56 6.98
N ALA A 226 -27.42 23.65 8.19
CA ALA A 226 -28.58 24.51 8.49
C ALA A 226 -28.29 26.01 8.31
N GLU A 227 -27.01 26.41 8.33
CA GLU A 227 -26.54 27.78 8.17
C GLU A 227 -26.03 28.05 6.75
N MET A 228 -26.01 27.04 5.87
CA MET A 228 -25.65 27.23 4.47
C MET A 228 -26.72 28.06 3.75
N PRO A 229 -26.33 29.03 2.90
CA PRO A 229 -27.28 29.72 2.06
C PRO A 229 -27.99 28.71 1.13
N PRO A 230 -29.30 28.86 0.88
CA PRO A 230 -30.02 27.94 0.01
C PRO A 230 -29.35 27.90 -1.36
N LEU A 231 -29.04 26.70 -1.85
CA LEU A 231 -28.53 26.54 -3.20
C LEU A 231 -29.50 27.22 -4.16
N PRO A 232 -29.00 27.98 -5.17
CA PRO A 232 -29.87 28.60 -6.15
C PRO A 232 -30.71 27.50 -6.79
N GLN A 233 -32.04 27.59 -6.63
CA GLN A 233 -32.93 26.65 -7.29
C GLN A 233 -32.70 26.78 -8.79
N PRO A 234 -32.57 25.65 -9.53
CA PRO A 234 -32.48 25.72 -10.98
C PRO A 234 -33.67 26.52 -11.48
N GLU A 235 -33.41 27.57 -12.27
CA GLU A 235 -34.48 28.36 -12.87
C GLU A 235 -35.48 27.40 -13.52
N PRO A 236 -36.80 27.60 -13.33
CA PRO A 236 -37.78 26.72 -13.93
C PRO A 236 -37.50 26.66 -15.43
N VAL A 237 -37.20 25.46 -15.92
CA VAL A 237 -37.06 25.22 -17.35
C VAL A 237 -38.35 25.71 -17.98
N VAL A 238 -38.27 26.76 -18.79
CA VAL A 238 -39.41 27.30 -19.53
C VAL A 238 -39.90 26.18 -20.44
N THR A 239 -40.93 25.44 -20.02
CA THR A 239 -41.54 24.40 -20.84
C THR A 239 -42.36 25.09 -21.94
N PRO A 240 -42.53 24.46 -23.12
CA PRO A 240 -43.32 25.04 -24.22
C PRO A 240 -44.74 25.46 -23.80
N GLU A 241 -45.30 24.80 -22.77
CA GLU A 241 -46.62 25.13 -22.18
C GLU A 241 -46.65 26.49 -21.47
N SER A 242 -45.53 26.92 -20.86
CA SER A 242 -45.44 28.22 -20.17
C SER A 242 -45.34 29.43 -21.13
N LEU A 243 -45.15 29.18 -22.43
CA LEU A 243 -45.05 30.20 -23.49
C LEU A 243 -46.37 30.41 -24.27
N GLY A 244 -47.46 29.73 -23.90
CA GLY A 244 -48.76 29.93 -24.55
C GLY A 244 -48.80 29.52 -26.03
N LEU A 245 -47.97 28.58 -26.45
CA LEU A 245 -47.93 28.09 -27.82
C LEU A 245 -49.10 27.12 -28.10
N PRO A 246 -49.72 27.17 -29.29
CA PRO A 246 -50.81 26.25 -29.65
C PRO A 246 -50.32 24.79 -29.70
N PRO A 247 -51.18 23.81 -29.40
CA PRO A 247 -50.80 22.40 -29.38
C PRO A 247 -50.31 21.96 -30.77
N GLY A 248 -49.07 21.46 -30.84
CA GLY A 248 -48.45 20.94 -32.07
C GLY A 248 -47.11 21.59 -32.45
N VAL A 249 -46.69 22.67 -31.78
CA VAL A 249 -45.37 23.28 -32.02
C VAL A 249 -44.30 22.47 -31.28
N LYS A 250 -43.53 21.67 -32.01
CA LYS A 250 -42.31 21.05 -31.49
C LYS A 250 -41.20 22.10 -31.50
N LEU A 251 -40.80 22.58 -30.32
CA LEU A 251 -39.55 23.32 -30.18
C LEU A 251 -38.43 22.28 -30.25
N GLU A 252 -37.71 22.23 -31.37
CA GLU A 252 -36.44 21.53 -31.42
C GLU A 252 -35.52 22.19 -30.39
N ARG A 253 -35.12 21.40 -29.38
CA ARG A 253 -34.10 21.80 -28.42
C ARG A 253 -32.84 22.06 -29.24
N MET A 254 -32.54 23.33 -29.47
CA MET A 254 -31.20 23.70 -29.92
C MET A 254 -30.29 23.38 -28.74
N GLU A 255 -29.58 22.26 -28.82
CA GLU A 255 -28.57 21.90 -27.83
C GLU A 255 -27.60 23.08 -27.73
N GLY A 256 -27.57 23.73 -26.57
CA GLY A 256 -26.54 24.70 -26.25
C GLY A 256 -25.18 24.00 -26.36
N PRO A 257 -24.12 24.71 -26.79
CA PRO A 257 -22.79 24.12 -26.85
C PRO A 257 -22.40 23.62 -25.45
N PRO A 258 -21.78 22.43 -25.34
CA PRO A 258 -21.38 21.90 -24.05
C PRO A 258 -20.46 22.90 -23.35
N PRO A 259 -20.66 23.16 -22.05
CA PRO A 259 -19.89 24.16 -21.33
C PRO A 259 -18.43 23.72 -21.22
N GLY A 260 -17.55 24.48 -21.89
CA GLY A 260 -16.19 24.78 -21.44
C GLY A 260 -15.17 23.64 -21.45
N MET A 261 -14.58 23.35 -22.61
CA MET A 261 -13.13 23.18 -22.66
C MET A 261 -12.48 24.51 -23.06
N PRO A 262 -11.51 25.04 -22.31
CA PRO A 262 -10.78 26.23 -22.71
C PRO A 262 -9.80 25.91 -23.84
N GLY A 263 -9.83 26.72 -24.90
CA GLY A 263 -8.76 26.81 -25.90
C GLY A 263 -9.13 26.28 -27.28
N ALA A 264 -9.91 27.04 -28.03
CA ALA A 264 -9.95 26.91 -29.49
C ALA A 264 -8.66 27.50 -30.08
N THR A 265 -7.82 26.66 -30.69
CA THR A 265 -7.02 27.06 -31.86
C THR A 265 -7.69 26.53 -33.12
N PRO A 266 -7.82 27.33 -34.19
CA PRO A 266 -8.65 26.99 -35.34
C PRO A 266 -7.94 25.98 -36.25
N SER A 267 -8.63 24.90 -36.62
CA SER A 267 -8.22 24.04 -37.74
C SER A 267 -8.93 24.47 -39.02
N PRO A 268 -8.25 24.46 -40.19
CA PRO A 268 -8.87 24.74 -41.48
C PRO A 268 -9.66 23.54 -42.02
N THR A 269 -10.57 23.86 -42.95
CA THR A 269 -11.68 23.08 -43.52
C THR A 269 -11.23 22.00 -44.55
N PRO A 270 -12.14 21.23 -45.19
CA PRO A 270 -12.19 19.77 -45.09
C PRO A 270 -11.88 19.04 -46.41
N GLY A 271 -11.57 17.74 -46.36
CA GLY A 271 -11.52 16.97 -47.60
C GLY A 271 -11.11 15.51 -47.40
N MET A 272 -11.98 14.63 -47.89
CA MET A 272 -11.79 13.20 -48.14
C MET A 272 -12.14 12.24 -46.99
N THR A 273 -13.37 11.73 -47.05
CA THR A 273 -13.72 10.32 -46.80
C THR A 273 -12.74 9.39 -47.54
N PRO A 274 -12.46 8.14 -47.09
CA PRO A 274 -13.52 7.15 -46.81
C PRO A 274 -13.25 6.06 -45.74
N THR A 275 -14.36 5.48 -45.28
CA THR A 275 -14.57 4.04 -45.00
C THR A 275 -13.65 3.33 -44.01
N ALA A 276 -14.22 2.91 -42.87
CA ALA A 276 -14.16 1.53 -42.39
C ALA A 276 -15.25 1.28 -41.32
N GLU A 277 -16.00 0.19 -41.49
CA GLU A 277 -16.89 -0.40 -40.49
C GLU A 277 -16.17 -0.66 -39.15
N PRO A 278 -16.89 -0.65 -38.00
CA PRO A 278 -16.30 -0.99 -36.71
C PRO A 278 -16.01 -2.49 -36.65
N GLN A 279 -14.74 -2.86 -36.43
CA GLN A 279 -14.43 -4.20 -35.95
C GLN A 279 -14.90 -4.35 -34.49
N PRO A 280 -15.51 -5.49 -34.12
CA PRO A 280 -15.87 -5.77 -32.74
C PRO A 280 -14.62 -5.91 -31.87
N VAL A 281 -14.66 -5.25 -30.72
CA VAL A 281 -13.65 -5.36 -29.66
C VAL A 281 -13.62 -6.80 -29.15
N PRO A 282 -12.45 -7.45 -29.01
CA PRO A 282 -12.39 -8.78 -28.41
C PRO A 282 -12.76 -8.69 -26.92
N GLU A 283 -13.74 -9.50 -26.52
CA GLU A 283 -14.10 -9.76 -25.12
C GLU A 283 -12.86 -10.19 -24.34
N SER A 284 -12.61 -9.50 -23.22
CA SER A 284 -11.67 -9.96 -22.21
C SER A 284 -12.19 -11.29 -21.64
N PRO A 285 -11.38 -12.37 -21.59
CA PRO A 285 -11.86 -13.66 -21.11
C PRO A 285 -12.17 -13.61 -19.62
N ALA A 286 -13.31 -14.23 -19.27
CA ALA A 286 -13.79 -14.43 -17.91
C ALA A 286 -12.78 -15.23 -17.06
N PRO A 287 -12.82 -15.07 -15.71
CA PRO A 287 -11.99 -15.84 -14.80
C PRO A 287 -12.23 -17.34 -14.95
N ALA A 288 -11.16 -18.12 -15.13
CA ALA A 288 -11.22 -19.56 -15.19
C ALA A 288 -11.69 -20.14 -13.84
N GLU A 289 -12.73 -20.97 -13.91
CA GLU A 289 -13.24 -21.82 -12.85
C GLU A 289 -12.14 -22.80 -12.38
N PRO A 290 -11.93 -22.99 -11.07
CA PRO A 290 -10.94 -23.93 -10.58
C PRO A 290 -11.36 -25.37 -10.88
N ALA A 291 -10.46 -26.13 -11.51
CA ALA A 291 -10.65 -27.54 -11.80
C ALA A 291 -10.90 -28.39 -10.52
N PRO A 292 -11.74 -29.43 -10.59
CA PRO A 292 -12.05 -30.29 -9.45
C PRO A 292 -10.82 -31.06 -8.96
N ALA A 293 -10.71 -31.14 -7.64
CA ALA A 293 -9.63 -31.83 -6.92
C ALA A 293 -9.51 -33.30 -7.34
N GLU A 294 -8.29 -33.70 -7.71
CA GLU A 294 -7.89 -35.09 -7.88
C GLU A 294 -7.88 -35.80 -6.51
N PRO A 295 -8.41 -37.03 -6.40
CA PRO A 295 -8.62 -37.71 -5.13
C PRO A 295 -7.29 -38.12 -4.46
N ALA A 296 -7.23 -37.94 -3.15
CA ALA A 296 -6.10 -38.30 -2.30
C ALA A 296 -5.72 -39.80 -2.42
N PRO A 297 -4.42 -40.14 -2.40
CA PRO A 297 -3.98 -41.53 -2.34
C PRO A 297 -4.38 -42.17 -1.00
N ALA A 298 -4.90 -43.40 -1.09
CA ALA A 298 -5.43 -44.19 0.00
C ALA A 298 -4.39 -44.48 1.10
N GLU A 299 -4.86 -44.31 2.34
CA GLU A 299 -4.21 -44.68 3.60
C GLU A 299 -3.93 -46.20 3.64
N PRO A 300 -2.69 -46.65 3.94
CA PRO A 300 -2.42 -48.07 4.12
C PRO A 300 -2.98 -48.56 5.46
N ALA A 301 -3.77 -49.65 5.38
CA ALA A 301 -4.43 -50.31 6.51
C ALA A 301 -3.45 -50.71 7.65
N PRO A 302 -3.90 -50.68 8.91
CA PRO A 302 -3.10 -51.11 10.06
C PRO A 302 -2.86 -52.62 10.03
N ALA A 303 -1.61 -53.01 10.24
CA ALA A 303 -1.21 -54.42 10.37
C ALA A 303 -1.80 -55.03 11.66
N GLU A 304 -2.44 -56.18 11.51
CA GLU A 304 -2.87 -57.04 12.63
C GLU A 304 -1.67 -57.57 13.43
N PRO A 305 -1.82 -57.72 14.76
CA PRO A 305 -0.76 -58.26 15.62
C PRO A 305 -0.65 -59.79 15.47
N LYS A 306 0.58 -60.29 15.37
CA LYS A 306 0.96 -61.67 15.69
C LYS A 306 1.89 -61.68 16.89
#